data_AF-A0AAE3E181-F1
#
_entry.id   AF-A0AAE3E181-F1
#
_cell.length_a   1.000
_cell.length_b   1.000
_cell.length_c   1.000
_cell.angle_alpha   90.00
_cell.angle_beta   90.00
_cell.angle_gamma   90.00
#
_symmetry.space_group_name_H-M   'P 1'
#
loop_
_entity.id
_entity.type
_entity.pdbx_description
1 polymer ?
#
loop_
_entity_poly.entity_id
_entity_poly.type
_entity_poly.pdbx_seq_one_letter_code
_entity_poly.pdbx_strand_id
1 'polypeptide(L)'
;MNIMIKLIIYTPQDYVEAVTGHRYTFDKNICAEIGKRLEDNGFSSLWDYSLSETGHVVQNKLSVVLVDVSEIKENGKKETEYRWFEVPEGFHEKSNTVNSKFELGRMVITANANKELDIPSVLQILLARYMQGDWGNLCESDKQLNDSALKYGDRIFASYTDANDRKFWIITEADRSATTVLLPEDY
;
A
#
# COMPACT_ATOMS: atom_id res chain seq x y z
N MET A 1 -12.09 1.34 -19.00
CA MET A 1 -10.78 1.76 -18.49
C MET A 1 -10.53 0.93 -17.22
N ASN A 2 -9.66 -0.07 -17.31
CA ASN A 2 -9.21 -0.82 -16.13
C ASN A 2 -8.32 0.12 -15.32
N ILE A 3 -8.62 0.30 -14.04
CA ILE A 3 -7.69 0.96 -13.13
C ILE A 3 -6.46 0.06 -13.10
N MET A 4 -5.34 0.53 -13.63
CA MET A 4 -4.07 -0.21 -13.60
C MET A 4 -3.44 0.01 -12.24
N ILE A 5 -3.95 -0.67 -11.19
CA ILE A 5 -3.28 -0.64 -9.90
C ILE A 5 -2.08 -1.58 -9.99
N LYS A 6 -0.89 -1.00 -10.09
CA LYS A 6 0.34 -1.77 -9.98
C LYS A 6 0.58 -2.07 -8.51
N LEU A 7 1.25 -3.19 -8.20
CA LEU A 7 1.68 -3.57 -6.85
C LEU A 7 2.84 -2.66 -6.36
N ILE A 8 2.72 -1.35 -6.56
CA ILE A 8 3.75 -0.35 -6.31
C ILE A 8 3.14 0.66 -5.34
N ILE A 9 3.84 0.88 -4.23
CA ILE A 9 3.62 2.06 -3.40
C ILE A 9 4.80 2.98 -3.63
N TYR A 10 4.52 4.24 -3.90
CA TYR A 10 5.52 5.26 -4.13
C TYR A 10 6.00 5.82 -2.81
N THR A 11 7.29 6.14 -2.74
CA THR A 11 7.76 7.09 -1.73
C THR A 11 7.28 8.50 -2.08
N PRO A 12 7.21 9.43 -1.11
CA PRO A 12 6.89 10.84 -1.38
C PRO A 12 7.82 11.43 -2.46
N GLN A 13 9.09 11.06 -2.38
CA GLN A 13 10.12 11.48 -3.32
C GLN A 13 9.89 10.93 -4.73
N ASP A 14 9.60 9.64 -4.87
CA ASP A 14 9.39 9.06 -6.20
C ASP A 14 8.13 9.61 -6.87
N TYR A 15 7.06 9.83 -6.11
CA TYR A 15 5.84 10.45 -6.62
C TYR A 15 6.11 11.88 -7.10
N VAL A 16 6.67 12.74 -6.25
CA VAL A 16 6.92 14.14 -6.62
C VAL A 16 7.89 14.26 -7.77
N GLU A 17 8.92 13.41 -7.84
CA GLU A 17 9.85 13.41 -8.98
C GLU A 17 9.21 12.91 -10.27
N ALA A 18 8.31 11.92 -10.20
CA ALA A 18 7.56 11.45 -11.36
C ALA A 18 6.59 12.52 -11.92
N VAL A 19 6.10 13.41 -11.07
CA VAL A 19 5.21 14.52 -11.45
C VAL A 19 6.00 15.76 -11.92
N THR A 20 7.01 16.17 -11.16
CA THR A 20 7.69 17.46 -11.34
C THR A 20 8.99 17.35 -12.13
N GLY A 21 9.57 16.15 -12.27
CA GLY A 21 10.91 15.93 -12.81
C GLY A 21 12.06 16.30 -11.88
N HIS A 22 11.77 16.70 -10.63
CA HIS A 22 12.78 17.21 -9.69
C HIS A 22 12.87 16.36 -8.42
N ARG A 23 14.07 16.35 -7.82
CA ARG A 23 14.30 15.71 -6.51
C ARG A 23 14.20 16.70 -5.36
N TYR A 24 13.64 16.24 -4.25
CA TYR A 24 13.46 17.00 -3.03
C TYR A 24 13.92 16.19 -1.81
N THR A 25 14.02 16.87 -0.68
CA THR A 25 14.16 16.24 0.64
C THR A 25 12.87 16.47 1.41
N PHE A 26 12.42 15.44 2.11
CA PHE A 26 11.21 15.46 2.92
C PHE A 26 11.57 15.15 4.37
N ASP A 27 11.09 15.97 5.30
CA ASP A 27 11.47 15.86 6.72
C ASP A 27 10.25 15.56 7.61
N LYS A 28 9.21 16.40 7.57
CA LYS A 28 7.99 16.27 8.39
C LYS A 28 6.80 16.91 7.68
N ASN A 29 5.57 16.54 8.08
CA ASN A 29 4.35 16.99 7.43
C ASN A 29 4.36 16.65 5.94
N ILE A 30 4.69 15.39 5.64
CA ILE A 30 4.99 14.89 4.29
C ILE A 30 3.91 15.31 3.28
N CYS A 31 2.62 15.17 3.63
CA CYS A 31 1.51 15.57 2.77
C CYS A 31 1.53 17.07 2.41
N ALA A 32 1.77 17.94 3.40
CA ALA A 32 1.85 19.38 3.18
C ALA A 32 3.08 19.76 2.33
N GLU A 33 4.21 19.07 2.55
CA GLU A 33 5.40 19.26 1.73
C GLU A 33 5.17 18.82 0.28
N ILE A 34 4.55 17.66 0.04
CA ILE A 34 4.15 17.21 -1.30
C ILE A 34 3.28 18.27 -1.97
N GLY A 35 2.19 18.71 -1.31
CA GLY A 35 1.27 19.71 -1.85
C GLY A 35 1.99 21.00 -2.25
N LYS A 36 2.87 21.52 -1.39
CA LYS A 36 3.70 22.69 -1.69
C LYS A 36 4.60 22.46 -2.91
N ARG A 37 5.27 21.31 -3.03
CA ARG A 37 6.14 21.03 -4.20
C ARG A 37 5.34 20.97 -5.49
N LEU A 38 4.14 20.40 -5.44
CA LEU A 38 3.25 20.36 -6.59
C LEU A 38 2.81 21.78 -6.98
N GLU A 39 2.37 22.60 -6.03
CA GLU A 39 2.02 24.01 -6.24
C GLU A 39 3.17 24.82 -6.84
N ASP A 40 4.38 24.71 -6.27
CA ASP A 40 5.59 25.40 -6.74
C ASP A 40 5.93 25.05 -8.21
N ASN A 41 5.46 23.90 -8.70
CA ASN A 41 5.64 23.41 -10.08
C ASN A 41 4.38 23.55 -10.95
N GLY A 42 3.35 24.29 -10.49
CA GLY A 42 2.15 24.58 -11.27
C GLY A 42 1.03 23.53 -11.20
N PHE A 43 1.08 22.60 -10.24
CA PHE A 43 0.10 21.52 -10.04
C PHE A 43 -0.83 21.79 -8.83
N SER A 44 -1.44 22.99 -8.75
CA SER A 44 -2.21 23.45 -7.59
C SER A 44 -3.59 22.81 -7.40
N SER A 45 -3.97 21.83 -8.22
CA SER A 45 -5.30 21.20 -8.23
C SER A 45 -5.27 19.68 -8.05
N LEU A 46 -4.12 19.10 -7.71
CA LEU A 46 -4.02 17.66 -7.51
C LEU A 46 -4.60 17.28 -6.16
N TRP A 47 -5.51 16.33 -6.17
CA TRP A 47 -6.19 15.85 -4.98
C TRP A 47 -5.43 14.67 -4.37
N ASP A 48 -5.58 14.53 -3.05
CA ASP A 48 -5.21 13.32 -2.35
C ASP A 48 -6.36 12.83 -1.45
N TYR A 49 -6.52 11.50 -1.38
CA TYR A 49 -7.57 10.84 -0.59
C TYR A 49 -6.97 9.94 0.47
N SER A 50 -7.63 9.84 1.61
CA SER A 50 -7.25 8.87 2.65
C SER A 50 -7.36 7.43 2.11
N LEU A 51 -6.55 6.51 2.64
CA LEU A 51 -6.69 5.09 2.32
C LEU A 51 -8.11 4.55 2.60
N SER A 52 -8.81 5.10 3.59
CA SER A 52 -10.21 4.74 3.89
C SER A 52 -11.17 5.06 2.74
N GLU A 53 -10.80 5.96 1.83
CA GLU A 53 -11.58 6.34 0.65
C GLU A 53 -11.31 5.43 -0.56
N THR A 54 -10.69 4.27 -0.36
CA THR A 54 -10.46 3.28 -1.43
C THR A 54 -11.75 2.94 -2.19
N GLY A 55 -12.89 2.85 -1.50
CA GLY A 55 -14.19 2.66 -2.15
C GLY A 55 -14.54 3.77 -3.14
N HIS A 56 -14.32 5.04 -2.76
CA HIS A 56 -14.53 6.20 -3.63
C HIS A 56 -13.61 6.16 -4.86
N VAL A 57 -12.32 5.91 -4.66
CA VAL A 57 -11.32 5.80 -5.73
C VAL A 57 -11.70 4.73 -6.75
N VAL A 58 -12.08 3.54 -6.27
CA VAL A 58 -12.43 2.40 -7.13
C VAL A 58 -13.74 2.63 -7.86
N GLN A 59 -14.78 3.09 -7.16
CA GLN A 59 -16.11 3.33 -7.74
C GLN A 59 -16.07 4.42 -8.83
N ASN A 60 -15.31 5.49 -8.60
CA ASN A 60 -15.20 6.61 -9.55
C ASN A 60 -14.10 6.40 -10.61
N LYS A 61 -13.35 5.29 -10.53
CA LYS A 61 -12.26 4.96 -11.47
C LYS A 61 -11.23 6.07 -11.58
N LEU A 62 -10.88 6.67 -10.44
CA LEU A 62 -9.89 7.74 -10.39
C LEU A 62 -8.51 7.21 -10.79
N SER A 63 -7.75 8.02 -11.52
CA SER A 63 -6.36 7.72 -11.86
C SER A 63 -5.47 8.20 -10.74
N VAL A 64 -5.10 7.28 -9.84
CA VAL A 64 -4.32 7.58 -8.64
C VAL A 64 -3.19 6.56 -8.44
N VAL A 65 -2.17 6.96 -7.69
CA VAL A 65 -1.14 6.08 -7.13
C VAL A 65 -1.23 6.07 -5.61
N LEU A 66 -0.78 4.98 -5.00
CA LEU A 66 -0.64 4.91 -3.54
C LEU A 66 0.74 5.41 -3.13
N VAL A 67 0.78 6.34 -2.17
CA VAL A 67 2.03 6.91 -1.64
C VAL A 67 2.14 6.60 -0.15
N ASP A 68 3.29 6.09 0.30
CA ASP A 68 3.65 5.95 1.71
C ASP A 68 4.06 7.32 2.25
N VAL A 69 3.17 7.98 3.00
CA VAL A 69 3.42 9.29 3.64
C VAL A 69 3.70 9.16 5.13
N SER A 70 4.08 7.96 5.57
CA SER A 70 4.38 7.66 6.97
C SER A 70 5.44 8.59 7.55
N GLU A 71 5.26 8.91 8.83
CA GLU A 71 6.19 9.76 9.57
C GLU A 71 6.88 9.01 10.69
N ILE A 72 8.13 9.36 10.97
CA ILE A 72 8.81 8.94 12.20
C ILE A 72 8.50 9.99 13.27
N LYS A 73 7.77 9.60 14.32
CA LYS A 73 7.48 10.48 15.45
C LYS A 73 8.72 10.68 16.32
N GLU A 74 8.68 11.69 17.20
CA GLU A 74 9.80 12.05 18.08
C GLU A 74 10.28 10.91 18.98
N ASN A 75 9.39 9.96 19.28
CA ASN A 75 9.69 8.75 20.04
C ASN A 75 10.36 7.64 19.20
N GLY A 76 10.70 7.90 17.93
CA GLY A 76 11.27 6.94 16.99
C GLY A 76 10.28 5.95 16.38
N LYS A 77 8.99 6.01 16.74
CA LYS A 77 7.96 5.13 16.16
C LYS A 77 7.55 5.63 14.79
N LYS A 78 7.56 4.74 13.78
CA LYS A 78 6.95 5.01 12.47
C LYS A 78 5.42 4.95 12.63
N GLU A 79 4.74 6.07 12.40
CA GLU A 79 3.29 6.10 12.21
C GLU A 79 3.02 5.88 10.73
N THR A 80 2.39 4.74 10.42
CA THR A 80 2.17 4.34 9.03
C THR A 80 0.94 5.03 8.47
N GLU A 81 1.10 5.78 7.39
CA GLU A 81 0.00 6.43 6.66
C GLU A 81 0.20 6.25 5.16
N TYR A 82 -0.87 5.86 4.48
CA TYR A 82 -0.92 5.77 3.02
C TYR A 82 -2.04 6.66 2.49
N ARG A 83 -1.79 7.32 1.36
CA ARG A 83 -2.78 8.18 0.69
C ARG A 83 -2.77 7.95 -0.81
N TRP A 84 -3.95 8.08 -1.40
CA TRP A 84 -4.14 8.11 -2.85
C TRP A 84 -3.76 9.48 -3.36
N PHE A 85 -2.85 9.56 -4.32
CA PHE A 85 -2.51 10.81 -4.99
C PHE A 85 -2.90 10.72 -6.46
N GLU A 86 -3.49 11.80 -6.99
CA GLU A 86 -3.83 11.91 -8.40
C GLU A 86 -2.61 11.75 -9.31
N VAL A 87 -2.83 11.14 -10.47
CA VAL A 87 -1.84 10.99 -11.54
C VAL A 87 -2.09 12.08 -12.59
N PRO A 88 -1.24 13.12 -12.69
CA PRO A 88 -1.39 14.17 -13.70
C PRO A 88 -1.05 13.70 -15.11
N GLU A 89 -1.43 14.51 -16.10
CA GLU A 89 -0.99 14.33 -17.48
C GLU A 89 0.54 14.40 -17.58
N GLY A 90 1.15 13.46 -18.31
CA GLY A 90 2.60 13.37 -18.43
C GLY A 90 3.30 12.63 -17.27
N PHE A 91 2.56 12.01 -16.34
CA PHE A 91 3.15 11.17 -15.31
C PHE A 91 4.01 10.06 -15.92
N HIS A 92 5.30 10.09 -15.61
CA HIS A 92 6.24 9.07 -16.05
C HIS A 92 6.44 8.07 -14.92
N GLU A 93 5.88 6.89 -15.12
CA GLU A 93 6.14 5.78 -14.22
C GLU A 93 7.64 5.50 -14.18
N LYS A 94 8.24 5.72 -13.01
CA LYS A 94 9.62 5.34 -12.78
C LYS A 94 9.73 3.83 -12.75
N SER A 95 10.73 3.29 -13.44
CA SER A 95 11.00 1.85 -13.50
C SER A 95 11.03 1.25 -12.10
N ASN A 96 10.17 0.24 -11.88
CA ASN A 96 10.03 -0.56 -10.67
C ASN A 96 11.34 -0.76 -9.89
N THR A 97 11.55 0.05 -8.85
CA THR A 97 12.24 -0.43 -7.66
C THR A 97 11.20 -0.53 -6.56
N VAL A 98 10.28 -1.49 -6.71
CA VAL A 98 9.51 -1.96 -5.57
C VAL A 98 10.53 -2.55 -4.62
N ASN A 99 10.81 -1.88 -3.50
CA ASN A 99 11.62 -2.47 -2.44
C ASN A 99 10.71 -3.40 -1.62
N SER A 100 10.23 -4.47 -2.26
CA SER A 100 9.48 -5.52 -1.59
C SER A 100 10.40 -6.20 -0.58
N LYS A 101 9.94 -6.34 0.66
CA LYS A 101 10.68 -7.06 1.70
C LYS A 101 10.74 -8.57 1.45
N PHE A 102 9.81 -9.11 0.68
CA PHE A 102 9.74 -10.53 0.30
C PHE A 102 8.90 -10.74 -0.95
N GLU A 103 9.03 -11.93 -1.53
CA GLU A 103 8.24 -12.38 -2.68
C GLU A 103 7.01 -13.15 -2.22
N LEU A 104 5.91 -12.99 -2.97
CA LEU A 104 4.70 -13.77 -2.77
C LEU A 104 4.83 -15.15 -3.41
N GLY A 105 4.19 -16.14 -2.81
CA GLY A 105 4.08 -17.48 -3.39
C GLY A 105 3.00 -17.56 -4.46
N ARG A 106 2.61 -18.78 -4.81
CA ARG A 106 1.42 -19.00 -5.65
C ARG A 106 0.20 -18.39 -4.97
N MET A 107 -0.44 -17.43 -5.65
CA MET A 107 -1.65 -16.80 -5.14
C MET A 107 -2.81 -17.80 -5.09
N VAL A 108 -3.43 -17.90 -3.92
CA VAL A 108 -4.63 -18.69 -3.66
C VAL A 108 -5.63 -17.78 -2.93
N ILE A 109 -6.91 -17.92 -3.25
CA ILE A 109 -7.98 -17.22 -2.54
C ILE A 109 -9.11 -18.18 -2.23
N THR A 110 -9.66 -18.11 -1.02
CA THR A 110 -10.80 -18.94 -0.63
C THR A 110 -12.06 -18.50 -1.39
N ALA A 111 -13.01 -19.42 -1.57
CA ALA A 111 -14.23 -19.12 -2.31
C ALA A 111 -15.07 -18.01 -1.67
N ASN A 112 -15.09 -17.91 -0.34
CA ASN A 112 -15.82 -16.87 0.37
C ASN A 112 -15.09 -15.52 0.25
N ALA A 113 -13.78 -15.47 0.49
CA ALA A 113 -13.00 -14.25 0.28
C ALA A 113 -13.10 -13.72 -1.17
N ASN A 114 -13.12 -14.62 -2.17
CA ASN A 114 -13.25 -14.24 -3.57
C ASN A 114 -14.62 -13.65 -3.95
N LYS A 115 -15.68 -13.99 -3.20
CA LYS A 115 -17.01 -13.41 -3.40
C LYS A 115 -17.15 -12.05 -2.70
N GLU A 116 -16.48 -11.91 -1.57
CA GLU A 116 -16.73 -10.82 -0.62
C GLU A 116 -15.81 -9.61 -0.82
N LEU A 117 -14.58 -9.84 -1.24
CA LEU A 117 -13.74 -8.73 -1.67
C LEU A 117 -14.25 -8.30 -3.08
N ASP A 118 -14.36 -7.00 -3.31
CA ASP A 118 -14.62 -6.43 -4.63
C ASP A 118 -13.25 -6.19 -5.31
N ILE A 119 -12.69 -7.28 -5.88
CA ILE A 119 -11.27 -7.64 -5.64
C ILE A 119 -10.18 -6.94 -6.42
N PRO A 120 -10.22 -6.77 -7.75
CA PRO A 120 -8.94 -6.67 -8.45
C PRO A 120 -8.08 -5.51 -7.96
N SER A 121 -8.70 -4.35 -7.71
CA SER A 121 -8.03 -3.17 -7.16
C SER A 121 -7.70 -3.30 -5.68
N VAL A 122 -8.68 -3.59 -4.81
CA VAL A 122 -8.47 -3.62 -3.34
C VAL A 122 -7.44 -4.68 -2.95
N LEU A 123 -7.51 -5.87 -3.53
CA LEU A 123 -6.56 -6.93 -3.22
C LEU A 123 -5.15 -6.55 -3.65
N GLN A 124 -4.97 -5.93 -4.81
CA GLN A 124 -3.65 -5.45 -5.25
C GLN A 124 -3.06 -4.45 -4.24
N ILE A 125 -3.89 -3.59 -3.66
CA ILE A 125 -3.46 -2.62 -2.65
C ILE A 125 -2.99 -3.31 -1.38
N LEU A 126 -3.78 -4.28 -0.89
CA LEU A 126 -3.41 -5.04 0.31
C LEU A 126 -2.14 -5.86 0.09
N LEU A 127 -1.97 -6.45 -1.10
CA LEU A 127 -0.75 -7.17 -1.46
C LEU A 127 0.47 -6.25 -1.55
N ALA A 128 0.33 -5.06 -2.14
CA ALA A 128 1.43 -4.09 -2.22
C ALA A 128 1.89 -3.64 -0.83
N ARG A 129 0.95 -3.41 0.09
CA ARG A 129 1.22 -3.10 1.51
C ARG A 129 1.88 -4.28 2.21
N TYR A 130 1.33 -5.47 2.04
CA TYR A 130 1.84 -6.71 2.61
C TYR A 130 3.31 -6.96 2.20
N MET A 131 3.63 -6.82 0.91
CA MET A 131 4.99 -6.99 0.38
C MET A 131 6.00 -5.96 0.94
N GLN A 132 5.55 -4.81 1.45
CA GLN A 132 6.41 -3.83 2.13
C GLN A 132 6.56 -4.10 3.63
N GLY A 133 5.93 -5.15 4.13
CA GLY A 133 5.86 -5.48 5.53
C GLY A 133 4.93 -4.57 6.34
N ASP A 134 3.93 -3.98 5.70
CA ASP A 134 2.76 -3.51 6.44
C ASP A 134 1.87 -4.70 6.76
N TRP A 135 1.92 -5.14 8.02
CA TRP A 135 1.16 -6.27 8.53
C TRP A 135 -0.30 -5.94 8.90
N GLY A 136 -0.73 -4.70 8.66
CA GLY A 136 -2.09 -4.23 8.90
C GLY A 136 -2.46 -4.17 10.38
N ASN A 137 -3.64 -4.68 10.70
CA ASN A 137 -4.32 -4.64 11.99
C ASN A 137 -3.85 -5.73 12.97
N LEU A 138 -2.56 -6.02 12.99
CA LEU A 138 -1.94 -6.89 13.99
C LEU A 138 -1.47 -6.12 15.22
N CYS A 139 -1.36 -6.84 16.34
CA CYS A 139 -0.70 -6.31 17.52
C CYS A 139 0.83 -6.22 17.29
N GLU A 140 1.52 -5.41 18.09
CA GLU A 140 2.95 -5.15 17.90
C GLU A 140 3.81 -6.42 18.01
N SER A 141 3.46 -7.37 18.88
CA SER A 141 4.19 -8.64 19.01
C SER A 141 4.09 -9.48 17.74
N ASP A 142 2.90 -9.56 17.12
CA ASP A 142 2.71 -10.33 15.88
C ASP A 142 3.42 -9.66 14.70
N LYS A 143 3.48 -8.32 14.68
CA LYS A 143 4.27 -7.57 13.71
C LYS A 143 5.77 -7.91 13.82
N GLN A 144 6.30 -7.97 15.03
CA GLN A 144 7.69 -8.35 15.29
C GLN A 144 7.98 -9.81 14.91
N LEU A 145 7.00 -10.71 15.08
CA LEU A 145 7.11 -12.09 14.62
C LEU A 145 7.22 -12.15 13.09
N ASN A 146 6.42 -11.38 12.35
CA ASN A 146 6.57 -11.30 10.89
C ASN A 146 7.93 -10.74 10.47
N ASP A 147 8.40 -9.67 11.12
CA ASP A 147 9.72 -9.09 10.82
C ASP A 147 10.86 -10.09 11.09
N SER A 148 10.67 -10.98 12.07
CA SER A 148 11.60 -12.08 12.35
C SER A 148 11.46 -13.20 11.31
N ALA A 149 10.24 -13.53 10.91
CA ALA A 149 9.94 -14.54 9.88
C ALA A 149 10.55 -14.18 8.52
N LEU A 150 10.66 -12.89 8.20
CA LEU A 150 11.39 -12.41 7.02
C LEU A 150 12.89 -12.79 7.04
N LYS A 151 13.50 -12.89 8.23
CA LYS A 151 14.93 -13.19 8.40
C LYS A 151 15.20 -14.68 8.58
N TYR A 152 14.32 -15.38 9.29
CA TYR A 152 14.57 -16.74 9.77
C TYR A 152 13.74 -17.82 9.08
N GLY A 153 12.80 -17.46 8.20
CA GLY A 153 12.09 -18.42 7.35
C GLY A 153 10.86 -19.06 8.01
N ASP A 154 10.01 -18.24 8.63
CA ASP A 154 8.70 -18.67 9.15
C ASP A 154 7.55 -18.17 8.25
N ARG A 155 6.34 -18.68 8.50
CA ARG A 155 5.12 -18.16 7.89
C ARG A 155 4.94 -16.67 8.21
N ILE A 156 4.50 -15.90 7.23
CA ILE A 156 4.16 -14.48 7.39
C ILE A 156 2.64 -14.35 7.35
N PHE A 157 2.07 -13.52 8.21
CA PHE A 157 0.63 -13.31 8.30
C PHE A 157 0.29 -11.82 8.41
N ALA A 158 -0.73 -11.35 7.71
CA ALA A 158 -1.26 -10.01 7.90
C ALA A 158 -2.78 -10.06 8.03
N SER A 159 -3.33 -9.13 8.82
CA SER A 159 -4.76 -8.91 8.95
C SER A 159 -5.08 -7.52 8.44
N TYR A 160 -6.05 -7.40 7.55
CA TYR A 160 -6.57 -6.13 7.07
C TYR A 160 -8.05 -6.03 7.35
N THR A 161 -8.57 -4.82 7.27
CA THR A 161 -9.99 -4.53 7.32
C THR A 161 -10.36 -3.70 6.10
N ASP A 162 -11.46 -4.01 5.44
CA ASP A 162 -11.97 -3.20 4.33
C ASP A 162 -12.78 -1.99 4.84
N ALA A 163 -13.32 -1.19 3.91
CA ALA A 163 -14.13 -0.01 4.25
C ALA A 163 -15.47 -0.33 4.94
N ASN A 164 -15.88 -1.60 4.96
CA ASN A 164 -17.11 -2.09 5.61
C ASN A 164 -16.80 -2.83 6.92
N ASP A 165 -15.63 -2.58 7.52
CA ASP A 165 -15.14 -3.23 8.74
C ASP A 165 -14.98 -4.76 8.64
N ARG A 166 -14.93 -5.31 7.42
CA ARG A 166 -14.74 -6.75 7.22
C ARG A 166 -13.27 -7.10 7.27
N LYS A 167 -12.94 -8.10 8.10
CA LYS A 167 -11.57 -8.58 8.28
C LYS A 167 -11.17 -9.57 7.19
N PHE A 168 -9.95 -9.42 6.70
CA PHE A 168 -9.31 -10.32 5.74
C PHE A 168 -7.91 -10.65 6.16
N TRP A 169 -7.48 -11.86 5.82
CA TRP A 169 -6.15 -12.37 6.12
C TRP A 169 -5.37 -12.61 4.84
N ILE A 170 -4.08 -12.32 4.90
CA ILE A 170 -3.10 -12.70 3.88
C ILE A 170 -2.00 -13.50 4.59
N ILE A 171 -1.80 -14.74 4.14
CA ILE A 171 -0.83 -15.66 4.73
C ILE A 171 0.14 -16.09 3.64
N THR A 172 1.44 -16.01 3.90
CA THR A 172 2.47 -16.63 3.06
C THR A 172 3.17 -17.72 3.84
N GLU A 173 3.16 -18.94 3.30
CA GLU A 173 3.76 -20.11 3.94
C GLU A 173 5.26 -19.93 4.20
N ALA A 174 5.81 -20.69 5.16
CA ALA A 174 7.21 -20.58 5.58
C ALA A 174 8.20 -20.78 4.43
N ASP A 175 7.89 -21.70 3.52
CA ASP A 175 8.66 -21.99 2.31
C ASP A 175 8.36 -21.05 1.12
N ARG A 176 7.50 -20.04 1.34
CA ARG A 176 7.00 -19.09 0.33
C ARG A 176 6.33 -19.75 -0.87
N SER A 177 5.88 -21.00 -0.75
CA SER A 177 5.27 -21.74 -1.87
C SER A 177 3.89 -21.20 -2.26
N ALA A 178 3.13 -20.69 -1.28
CA ALA A 178 1.80 -20.16 -1.48
C ALA A 178 1.57 -18.88 -0.67
N THR A 179 0.78 -17.98 -1.25
CA THR A 179 0.20 -16.82 -0.56
C THR A 179 -1.32 -16.92 -0.65
N THR A 180 -1.97 -17.15 0.48
CA THR A 180 -3.41 -17.36 0.58
C THR A 180 -4.11 -16.12 1.12
N VAL A 181 -5.16 -15.69 0.42
CA VAL A 181 -6.09 -14.66 0.85
C VAL A 181 -7.37 -15.35 1.32
N LEU A 182 -7.82 -15.03 2.53
CA LEU A 182 -8.93 -15.72 3.15
C LEU A 182 -9.66 -14.82 4.16
N LEU A 183 -10.91 -15.19 4.44
CA LEU A 183 -11.63 -14.65 5.59
C LEU A 183 -11.17 -15.38 6.87
N PRO A 184 -11.24 -14.76 8.06
CA PRO A 184 -10.96 -15.44 9.33
C PRO A 184 -11.77 -16.71 9.52
N GLU A 185 -13.00 -16.77 9.00
CA GLU A 185 -13.91 -17.91 9.12
C GLU A 185 -13.53 -19.09 8.19
N ASP A 186 -12.66 -18.86 7.21
CA ASP A 186 -12.18 -19.89 6.28
C ASP A 186 -10.91 -20.61 6.79
N TYR A 187 -10.34 -20.18 7.93
CA TYR A 187 -9.12 -20.72 8.52
C TYR A 187 -9.41 -21.71 9.64
#